data_AF-A0A286IDB7-F1
#
_entry.id   AF-A0A286IDB7-F1
#
_cell.length_a   1.000
_cell.length_b   1.000
_cell.length_c   1.000
_cell.angle_alpha   90.00
_cell.angle_beta   90.00
_cell.angle_gamma   90.00
#
_symmetry.space_group_name_H-M   'P 1'
#
loop_
_entity.id
_entity.type
_entity.pdbx_description
1 polymer ?
#
loop_
_entity_poly.entity_id
_entity_poly.type
_entity_poly.pdbx_seq_one_letter_code
_entity_poly.pdbx_strand_id
1 'polypeptide(L)' 'MTLRRQPRAVPETVTLATQDEHDRVAMVIMQLEMALALAKTKKLSQLSSHLEAALVEARSVHDRLIN' A
#
# COMPACT_ATOMS: atom_id res chain seq x y z
N MET A 1 -17.66 8.16 -39.56
CA MET A 1 -16.99 8.71 -38.36
C MET A 1 -16.58 7.54 -37.46
N THR A 2 -15.42 6.92 -37.73
CA THR A 2 -14.92 5.79 -36.92
C THR A 2 -14.10 6.34 -35.75
N LEU A 3 -14.62 6.18 -34.53
CA LEU A 3 -13.93 6.52 -33.29
C LEU A 3 -12.68 5.64 -33.18
N ARG A 4 -11.50 6.23 -33.41
CA ARG A 4 -10.21 5.61 -33.08
C ARG A 4 -10.22 5.28 -31.58
N ARG A 5 -10.31 4.00 -31.25
CA ARG A 5 -10.05 3.52 -29.88
C ARG A 5 -8.63 3.94 -29.52
N GLN A 6 -8.50 4.91 -28.62
CA GLN A 6 -7.23 5.22 -27.98
C GLN A 6 -6.69 3.91 -27.39
N PRO A 7 -5.43 3.54 -27.65
CA PRO A 7 -4.80 2.45 -26.92
C PRO A 7 -4.86 2.81 -25.44
N ARG A 8 -5.47 1.92 -24.63
CA ARG A 8 -5.40 1.98 -23.17
C ARG A 8 -3.93 2.25 -22.81
N ALA A 9 -3.66 3.34 -22.10
CA ALA A 9 -2.35 3.56 -21.51
C ALA A 9 -1.98 2.29 -20.77
N VAL A 10 -0.95 1.60 -21.25
CA VAL A 10 -0.40 0.44 -20.57
C VAL A 10 -0.09 0.93 -19.17
N PRO A 11 -0.65 0.32 -18.10
CA PRO A 11 -0.28 0.71 -16.76
C PRO A 11 1.24 0.58 -16.71
N GLU A 12 1.95 1.70 -16.52
CA GLU A 12 3.38 1.65 -16.33
C GLU A 12 3.61 0.66 -15.20
N THR A 13 4.26 -0.46 -15.52
CA THR A 13 4.57 -1.48 -14.54
C THR A 13 5.52 -0.82 -13.56
N VAL A 14 5.00 -0.43 -12.40
CA VAL A 14 5.78 0.09 -11.29
C VAL A 14 6.69 -1.05 -10.85
N THR A 15 7.94 -1.00 -11.29
CA THR A 15 8.94 -2.02 -10.97
C THR A 15 9.71 -1.59 -9.73
N LEU A 16 10.28 -2.55 -8.99
CA LEU A 16 11.19 -2.26 -7.86
C LEU A 16 12.29 -1.24 -8.23
N ALA A 17 12.69 -1.19 -9.50
CA ALA A 17 13.72 -0.27 -10.01
C ALA A 17 13.27 1.20 -10.09
N THR A 18 11.97 1.48 -10.11
CA THR A 18 11.41 2.84 -10.20
C THR A 18 10.85 3.34 -8.87
N GLN A 19 10.87 2.52 -7.82
CA GLN A 19 10.32 2.87 -6.52
C GLN A 19 11.43 3.24 -5.54
N ASP A 20 11.35 4.48 -5.08
CA ASP A 20 12.14 4.94 -3.96
C ASP A 20 11.73 4.20 -2.67
N GLU A 21 12.62 4.16 -1.69
CA GLU A 21 12.39 3.52 -0.40
C GLU A 21 11.14 4.09 0.28
N HIS A 22 10.90 5.40 0.14
CA HIS A 22 9.69 6.07 0.57
C HIS A 22 8.42 5.48 -0.08
N ASP A 23 8.40 5.27 -1.40
CA ASP A 23 7.24 4.73 -2.11
C ASP A 23 6.93 3.30 -1.69
N ARG A 24 7.97 2.52 -1.39
CA ARG A 24 7.82 1.14 -0.89
C ARG A 24 7.21 1.13 0.49
N VAL A 25 7.67 1.99 1.40
CA VAL A 25 7.11 2.10 2.75
C VAL A 25 5.65 2.58 2.70
N ALA A 26 5.34 3.59 1.86
CA ALA A 26 3.97 4.04 1.66
C ALA A 26 3.05 2.92 1.15
N MET A 27 3.53 2.09 0.22
CA MET A 27 2.78 0.94 -0.27
C MET A 27 2.53 -0.11 0.81
N VAL A 28 3.53 -0.41 1.63
CA VAL A 28 3.40 -1.35 2.76
C VAL A 28 2.36 -0.85 3.76
N ILE A 29 2.37 0.45 4.09
CA ILE A 29 1.36 1.06 4.97
C ILE A 29 -0.03 0.86 4.39
N MET A 30 -0.24 1.19 3.10
CA MET A 30 -1.54 1.03 2.45
C MET A 30 -2.01 -0.43 2.44
N GLN A 31 -1.11 -1.39 2.19
CA GLN A 31 -1.43 -2.82 2.23
C GLN A 31 -1.80 -3.30 3.64
N LEU A 32 -1.10 -2.82 4.67
CA LEU A 32 -1.43 -3.10 6.07
C LEU A 32 -2.79 -2.53 6.48
N GLU A 33 -3.12 -1.30 6.03
CA GLU A 33 -4.43 -0.69 6.26
C GLU A 33 -5.57 -1.50 5.60
N MET A 34 -5.37 -1.95 4.35
CA MET A 34 -6.33 -2.83 3.67
C MET A 34 -6.49 -4.18 4.40
N ALA A 35 -5.38 -4.80 4.82
CA ALA A 35 -5.41 -6.05 5.57
C ALA A 35 -6.15 -5.88 6.91
N LEU A 36 -5.95 -4.75 7.60
CA LEU A 36 -6.63 -4.44 8.85
C LEU A 36 -8.15 -4.28 8.66
N ALA A 37 -8.57 -3.56 7.62
CA ALA A 37 -9.99 -3.41 7.28
C ALA A 37 -10.65 -4.78 7.03
N LEU A 38 -9.94 -5.68 6.34
CA LEU A 38 -10.41 -7.03 6.05
C LEU A 38 -10.45 -7.93 7.31
N ALA A 39 -9.43 -7.81 8.18
CA ALA A 39 -9.39 -8.51 9.46
C ALA A 39 -10.53 -8.08 10.39
N LYS A 40 -10.82 -6.77 10.48
CA LYS A 40 -11.95 -6.21 11.24
C LYS A 40 -13.29 -6.70 10.70
N THR A 41 -13.47 -6.70 9.37
CA THR A 41 -14.68 -7.23 8.72
C THR A 41 -14.92 -8.71 9.06
N LYS A 42 -13.85 -9.50 9.12
CA LYS A 42 -13.90 -10.93 9.46
C LYS A 42 -13.89 -11.21 10.96
N LYS A 43 -13.91 -10.17 11.82
CA LYS A 43 -13.84 -10.27 13.29
C LYS A 43 -12.60 -11.04 13.80
N LEU A 44 -11.49 -10.95 13.07
CA LEU A 44 -10.21 -11.55 13.47
C LEU A 44 -9.48 -10.60 14.43
N SER A 45 -9.89 -10.62 15.71
CA SER A 45 -9.42 -9.67 16.74
C SER A 45 -7.91 -9.72 16.96
N GLN A 46 -7.34 -10.92 17.10
CA GLN A 46 -5.89 -11.08 17.29
C GLN A 46 -5.11 -10.55 16.08
N LEU A 47 -5.51 -10.91 14.85
CA LEU A 47 -4.87 -10.42 13.63
C LEU A 47 -4.97 -8.90 13.51
N SER A 48 -6.13 -8.33 13.85
CA SER A 48 -6.33 -6.87 13.83
C SER A 48 -5.36 -6.17 14.78
N SER A 49 -5.17 -6.69 15.99
CA SER A 49 -4.21 -6.14 16.96
C SER A 49 -2.76 -6.21 16.45
N HIS A 50 -2.36 -7.32 15.80
CA HIS A 50 -1.02 -7.43 15.21
C HIS A 50 -0.81 -6.45 14.05
N LEU A 51 -1.83 -6.27 13.21
CA LEU A 51 -1.78 -5.32 12.09
C LEU A 51 -1.74 -3.86 12.57
N GLU A 52 -2.43 -3.54 13.66
CA GLU A 52 -2.33 -2.21 14.28
C GLU A 52 -0.93 -1.93 14.83
N ALA A 53 -0.29 -2.90 15.49
CA ALA A 53 1.10 -2.78 15.94
C ALA A 53 2.08 -2.60 14.77
N ALA A 54 1.91 -3.41 13.71
CA ALA A 54 2.73 -3.30 12.50
C ALA A 54 2.57 -1.94 11.80
N LEU A 55 1.36 -1.37 11.78
CA LEU A 55 1.12 -0.03 11.23
C LEU A 55 1.83 1.07 12.01
N VAL A 56 1.87 0.98 13.34
CA VAL A 56 2.60 1.95 14.17
C VAL A 56 4.09 1.91 13.86
N GLU A 57 4.67 0.72 13.72
CA GLU A 57 6.08 0.56 13.37
C GLU A 57 6.38 1.06 11.96
N ALA A 58 5.55 0.69 10.98
CA ALA A 58 5.71 1.14 9.59
C ALA A 58 5.61 2.68 9.46
N ARG A 59 4.71 3.32 10.21
CA ARG A 59 4.60 4.79 10.28
C ARG A 59 5.84 5.41 10.94
N SER A 60 6.38 4.79 12.00
CA SER A 60 7.62 5.27 12.62
C SER A 60 8.82 5.19 11.66
N VAL A 61 8.90 4.15 10.83
CA VAL A 61 9.92 4.03 9.78
C VAL A 61 9.72 5.10 8.70
N HIS A 62 8.48 5.31 8.27
CA HIS A 62 8.12 6.35 7.30
C HIS A 62 8.50 7.75 7.79
N ASP A 63 8.18 8.08 9.04
CA ASP A 63 8.52 9.36 9.66
C ASP A 63 10.04 9.57 9.74
N ARG A 64 10.84 8.51 9.97
CA ARG A 64 12.31 8.59 9.98
C ARG A 64 12.93 8.73 8.59
N LEU A 65 12.22 8.34 7.54
CA LEU A 65 12.68 8.49 6.15
C LEU A 65 12.38 9.90 5.62
N ILE A 66 11.35 10.56 6.15
CA ILE A 66 10.94 11.91 5.73
C ILE A 66 11.68 13.01 6.51
N ASN A 67 12.00 12.76 7.80
CA ASN A 67 12.73 13.69 8.66
C ASN A 67 14.25 13.50 8.59
#